data_AF-A0AAV0GUN6-F1
#
_entry.id   AF-A0AAV0GUN6-F1
#
_cell.length_a   1.000
_cell.length_b   1.000
_cell.length_c   1.000
_cell.angle_alpha   90.00
_cell.angle_beta   90.00
_cell.angle_gamma   90.00
#
_symmetry.space_group_name_H-M   'P 1'
#
loop_
_entity.id
_entity.type
_entity.pdbx_description
1 polymer ?
#
loop_
_entity_poly.entity_id
_entity_poly.type
_entity_poly.pdbx_seq_one_letter_code
_entity_poly.pdbx_strand_id
1 'polypeptide(L)'
;MGFQSELVLILGFLPLLLRALSFVQHSIPDELIWQPEPSGQFTVKSAYHLAFSLHRTPPKKAGVDIVDCGMWKWLWIRKVPPKLKFFMWQCLHRILPTREALALRGMDIIPICPVCGKKEETLEHLFFLCSVARRLWRKIGFNDHLRSW
;
A
#
# COMPACT_ATOMS: atom_id res chain seq x y z
N MET A 1 -2.00 23.79 55.08
CA MET A 1 -2.37 22.43 55.54
C MET A 1 -2.85 21.60 54.34
N GLY A 2 -1.96 21.19 53.43
CA GLY A 2 -2.40 20.60 52.16
C GLY A 2 -1.42 19.63 51.49
N PHE A 3 -0.45 19.09 52.23
CA PHE A 3 0.55 18.16 51.66
C PHE A 3 0.50 16.76 52.28
N GLN A 4 -0.27 16.54 53.36
CA GLN A 4 -0.38 15.23 54.01
C GLN A 4 -1.61 14.43 53.53
N SER A 5 -2.60 15.04 52.90
CA SER A 5 -3.80 14.35 52.39
C SER A 5 -3.55 13.58 51.10
N GLU A 6 -2.65 14.04 50.24
CA GLU A 6 -2.36 13.36 48.95
C GLU A 6 -1.47 12.13 49.13
N LEU A 7 -0.54 12.15 50.10
CA LEU A 7 0.33 11.01 50.39
C LEU A 7 -0.44 9.81 50.97
N VAL A 8 -1.50 10.05 51.73
CA VAL A 8 -2.37 8.98 52.27
C VAL A 8 -3.17 8.30 51.16
N LEU A 9 -3.59 9.05 50.13
CA LEU A 9 -4.25 8.48 48.96
C LEU A 9 -3.26 7.65 48.14
N ILE A 10 -2.06 8.15 47.86
CA ILE A 10 -1.05 7.42 47.06
C ILE A 10 -0.60 6.13 47.78
N LEU A 11 -0.36 6.20 49.09
CA LEU A 11 0.05 5.03 49.89
C LEU A 11 -1.09 4.02 50.13
N GLY A 12 -2.35 4.46 50.12
CA GLY A 12 -3.52 3.58 50.26
C GLY A 12 -3.87 2.80 48.98
N PHE A 13 -3.50 3.31 47.80
CA PHE A 13 -3.71 2.63 46.52
C PHE A 13 -2.52 1.75 46.10
N LEU A 14 -1.34 1.98 46.67
CA LEU A 14 -0.14 1.19 46.40
C LEU A 14 -0.32 -0.34 46.62
N PRO A 15 -1.00 -0.82 47.68
CA PRO A 15 -1.22 -2.25 47.89
C PRO A 15 -2.15 -2.85 46.84
N LEU A 16 -3.14 -2.09 46.34
CA LEU A 16 -4.03 -2.54 45.26
C LEU A 16 -3.31 -2.58 43.92
N LEU A 17 -2.44 -1.60 43.65
CA LEU A 17 -1.55 -1.58 42.48
C LEU A 17 -0.53 -2.73 42.53
N LEU A 18 0.08 -2.98 43.69
CA LEU A 18 0.98 -4.12 43.89
C LEU A 18 0.25 -5.46 43.74
N ARG A 19 -1.04 -5.55 44.13
CA ARG A 19 -1.88 -6.75 43.93
C ARG A 19 -2.33 -6.95 42.49
N ALA A 20 -2.51 -5.85 41.74
CA ALA A 20 -2.76 -5.88 40.30
C ALA A 20 -1.49 -6.28 39.52
N LEU A 21 -0.32 -5.83 39.98
CA LEU A 21 0.97 -6.19 39.40
C LEU A 21 1.39 -7.62 39.76
N SER A 22 1.06 -8.11 40.96
CA SER A 22 1.35 -9.50 41.37
C SER A 22 0.42 -10.54 40.74
N PHE A 23 -0.64 -10.11 40.04
CA PHE A 23 -1.53 -11.02 39.30
C PHE A 23 -1.00 -11.38 37.90
N VAL A 24 0.00 -10.65 37.38
CA VAL A 24 0.66 -10.99 36.10
C VAL A 24 1.83 -11.94 36.38
N GLN A 25 1.51 -13.10 36.93
CA GLN A 25 2.46 -14.20 37.09
C GLN A 25 1.90 -15.49 36.49
N HIS A 26 1.26 -15.35 35.33
CA HIS A 26 1.13 -16.42 34.36
C HIS A 26 1.80 -15.93 33.08
N SER A 27 2.86 -16.62 32.67
CA SER A 27 3.43 -16.54 31.33
C SER A 27 2.43 -17.18 30.35
N ILE A 28 1.30 -16.51 30.14
CA ILE A 28 0.34 -16.90 29.11
C ILE A 28 1.03 -16.59 27.77
N PRO A 29 1.29 -17.58 26.92
CA PRO A 29 1.81 -17.31 25.59
C PRO A 29 0.78 -16.50 24.81
N ASP A 30 1.23 -15.45 24.10
CA ASP A 30 0.36 -14.67 23.23
C ASP A 30 -0.25 -15.57 22.15
N GLU A 31 -1.57 -15.47 21.96
CA GLU A 31 -2.30 -16.22 20.95
C GLU A 31 -2.93 -15.27 19.92
N LEU A 32 -2.89 -15.65 18.65
CA LEU A 32 -3.56 -14.91 17.58
C LEU A 32 -5.06 -15.20 17.62
N ILE A 33 -5.86 -14.19 17.98
CA ILE A 33 -7.32 -14.27 18.06
C ILE A 33 -7.94 -13.57 16.85
N TRP A 34 -8.73 -14.32 16.08
CA TRP A 34 -9.53 -13.78 14.98
C TRP A 34 -10.76 -13.04 15.52
N GLN A 35 -10.61 -11.74 15.76
CA GLN A 35 -11.63 -10.86 16.35
C GLN A 35 -13.05 -10.95 15.74
N PRO A 36 -13.23 -11.15 14.42
CA PRO A 36 -14.57 -11.21 13.81
C PRO A 36 -15.43 -12.40 14.26
N GLU A 37 -14.82 -13.43 14.87
CA GLU A 37 -15.53 -14.60 15.35
C GLU A 37 -15.46 -14.66 16.88
N PRO A 38 -16.58 -14.84 17.61
CA PRO A 38 -16.56 -14.95 19.07
C PRO A 38 -15.74 -16.13 19.59
N SER A 39 -15.53 -17.16 18.77
CA SER A 39 -14.66 -18.30 19.09
C SER A 39 -13.16 -17.97 19.03
N GLY A 40 -12.79 -16.80 18.48
CA GLY A 40 -11.40 -16.43 18.22
C GLY A 40 -10.73 -17.19 17.09
N GLN A 41 -11.42 -18.14 16.44
CA GLN A 41 -10.84 -18.97 15.38
C GLN A 41 -10.99 -18.35 14.01
N PHE A 42 -9.94 -18.48 13.19
CA PHE A 42 -9.96 -18.05 11.81
C PHE A 42 -10.81 -18.97 10.93
N THR A 43 -11.69 -18.40 10.11
CA THR A 43 -12.34 -19.13 9.01
C THR A 43 -12.34 -18.28 7.74
N VAL A 44 -12.23 -18.95 6.58
CA VAL A 44 -12.32 -18.28 5.27
C VAL A 44 -13.65 -17.54 5.11
N LYS A 45 -14.73 -18.09 5.69
CA LYS A 45 -16.06 -17.48 5.65
C LYS A 45 -16.11 -16.15 6.41
N SER A 46 -15.64 -16.10 7.66
CA SER A 46 -15.65 -14.86 8.46
C SER A 46 -14.65 -13.84 7.89
N ALA A 47 -13.52 -14.28 7.35
CA ALA A 47 -12.60 -13.44 6.59
C ALA A 47 -13.23 -12.81 5.34
N TYR A 48 -13.97 -13.59 4.55
CA TYR A 48 -14.69 -13.09 3.39
C TYR A 48 -15.79 -12.09 3.76
N HIS A 49 -16.59 -12.39 4.80
CA HIS A 49 -17.61 -11.45 5.29
C HIS A 49 -17.00 -10.15 5.80
N LEU A 50 -15.88 -10.22 6.54
CA LEU A 50 -15.14 -9.04 6.97
C LEU A 50 -14.67 -8.23 5.77
N ALA A 51 -13.95 -8.84 4.82
CA ALA A 51 -13.48 -8.17 3.62
C ALA A 51 -14.64 -7.50 2.85
N PHE A 52 -15.73 -8.23 2.64
CA PHE A 52 -16.93 -7.70 1.98
C PHE A 52 -17.54 -6.50 2.73
N SER A 53 -17.62 -6.56 4.06
CA SER A 53 -18.12 -5.45 4.88
C SER A 53 -17.19 -4.24 4.87
N LEU A 54 -15.87 -4.44 4.82
CA LEU A 54 -14.87 -3.38 4.68
C LEU A 54 -14.91 -2.71 3.30
N HIS A 55 -15.36 -3.43 2.28
CA HIS A 55 -15.58 -2.90 0.93
C HIS A 55 -16.98 -2.30 0.70
N ARG A 56 -17.88 -2.32 1.70
CA ARG A 56 -19.18 -1.58 1.63
C ARG A 56 -19.00 -0.07 1.78
N THR A 57 -17.97 0.37 2.49
CA THR A 57 -17.42 1.69 2.26
C THR A 57 -16.54 1.57 1.03
N PRO A 58 -16.71 2.41 -0.02
CA PRO A 58 -15.67 2.47 -1.03
C PRO A 58 -14.36 2.69 -0.26
N PRO A 59 -13.29 1.91 -0.53
CA PRO A 59 -12.02 2.16 0.12
C PRO A 59 -11.79 3.66 -0.02
N LYS A 60 -11.56 4.37 1.10
CA LYS A 60 -11.07 5.75 1.03
C LYS A 60 -9.84 5.66 0.15
N LYS A 61 -9.98 6.05 -1.12
CA LYS A 61 -9.07 5.80 -2.24
C LYS A 61 -7.63 5.68 -1.73
N ALA A 62 -7.22 4.46 -1.37
CA ALA A 62 -5.90 4.19 -0.83
C ALA A 62 -5.03 4.03 -2.06
N GLY A 63 -4.74 5.17 -2.69
CA GLY A 63 -4.30 5.26 -4.06
C GLY A 63 -5.28 6.12 -4.84
N VAL A 64 -4.80 7.22 -5.39
CA VAL A 64 -5.53 8.02 -6.37
C VAL A 64 -5.94 7.06 -7.49
N ASP A 65 -7.21 6.68 -7.57
CA ASP A 65 -7.74 6.06 -8.79
C ASP A 65 -7.67 7.16 -9.86
N ILE A 66 -6.53 7.24 -10.55
CA ILE A 66 -6.28 8.18 -11.66
C ILE A 66 -7.21 7.83 -12.85
N VAL A 67 -7.87 6.67 -12.80
CA VAL A 67 -8.44 5.98 -13.95
C VAL A 67 -9.92 5.67 -13.74
N ASP A 68 -10.78 6.32 -14.53
CA ASP A 68 -12.24 6.12 -14.54
C ASP A 68 -12.66 4.74 -15.13
N CYS A 69 -13.88 4.31 -14.80
CA CYS A 69 -14.58 3.14 -15.36
C CYS A 69 -14.49 3.05 -16.89
N GLY A 70 -14.50 4.19 -17.60
CA GLY A 70 -14.37 4.23 -19.05
C GLY A 70 -13.05 3.69 -19.59
N MET A 71 -11.93 3.97 -18.91
CA MET A 71 -10.60 3.49 -19.33
C MET A 71 -10.46 1.98 -19.14
N TRP A 72 -11.03 1.43 -18.06
CA TRP A 72 -11.04 -0.02 -17.85
C TRP A 72 -11.81 -0.72 -18.96
N LYS A 73 -13.01 -0.23 -19.29
CA LYS A 73 -13.80 -0.75 -20.41
C LYS A 73 -13.01 -0.67 -21.73
N TRP A 74 -12.35 0.45 -21.98
CA TRP A 74 -11.50 0.63 -23.15
C TRP A 74 -10.40 -0.43 -23.21
N LEU A 75 -9.64 -0.63 -22.13
CA LEU A 75 -8.53 -1.58 -22.08
C LEU A 75 -8.98 -3.02 -22.34
N TRP A 76 -10.08 -3.44 -21.71
CA TRP A 76 -10.54 -4.82 -21.77
C TRP A 76 -11.19 -5.18 -23.10
N ILE A 77 -11.81 -4.23 -23.82
CA ILE A 77 -12.40 -4.44 -25.15
C ILE A 77 -11.33 -4.58 -26.26
N ARG A 78 -10.11 -4.04 -26.07
CA ARG A 78 -9.08 -4.08 -27.12
C ARG A 78 -8.69 -5.51 -27.50
N LYS A 79 -8.55 -5.77 -28.80
CA LYS A 79 -8.03 -7.02 -29.37
C LYS A 79 -6.50 -7.03 -29.34
N VAL A 80 -5.94 -7.10 -28.14
CA VAL A 80 -4.49 -7.23 -27.90
C VAL A 80 -4.22 -8.46 -27.05
N PRO A 81 -3.00 -9.03 -27.10
CA PRO A 81 -2.64 -10.19 -26.28
C PRO A 81 -2.93 -9.94 -24.79
N PRO A 82 -3.42 -10.95 -24.03
CA PRO A 82 -3.74 -10.80 -22.61
C PRO A 82 -2.56 -10.26 -21.78
N LYS A 83 -1.33 -10.67 -22.13
CA LYS A 83 -0.10 -10.19 -21.51
C LYS A 83 0.05 -8.66 -21.60
N LEU A 84 -0.35 -8.07 -22.74
CA LEU A 84 -0.31 -6.61 -22.92
C LEU A 84 -1.40 -5.91 -22.11
N LYS A 85 -2.60 -6.50 -22.01
CA LYS A 85 -3.67 -5.94 -21.16
C LYS A 85 -3.25 -5.90 -19.70
N PHE A 86 -2.69 -7.00 -19.20
CA PHE A 86 -2.19 -7.08 -17.83
C PHE A 86 -1.08 -6.06 -17.58
N PHE A 87 -0.12 -5.95 -18.51
CA PHE A 87 0.94 -4.95 -18.41
C PHE A 87 0.39 -3.51 -18.35
N MET A 88 -0.55 -3.16 -19.22
CA MET A 88 -1.20 -1.84 -19.19
C MET A 88 -1.96 -1.61 -17.88
N TRP A 89 -2.63 -2.63 -17.35
CA TRP A 89 -3.27 -2.57 -16.05
C TRP A 89 -2.26 -2.25 -14.93
N GLN A 90 -1.10 -2.90 -14.93
CA GLN A 90 -0.02 -2.59 -13.97
C GLN A 90 0.50 -1.15 -14.12
N CYS A 91 0.65 -0.65 -15.35
CA CYS A 91 1.04 0.74 -15.61
C CYS A 91 0.01 1.73 -15.05
N LEU A 92 -1.28 1.50 -15.33
CA LEU A 92 -2.38 2.37 -14.92
C LEU A 92 -2.53 2.45 -13.40
N HIS A 93 -2.24 1.37 -12.68
CA HIS A 93 -2.21 1.36 -11.23
C HIS A 93 -0.89 1.83 -10.61
N ARG A 94 0.11 2.25 -11.41
CA ARG A 94 1.46 2.62 -10.94
C ARG A 94 2.12 1.55 -10.05
N ILE A 95 1.88 0.28 -10.37
CA ILE A 95 2.40 -0.87 -9.60
C ILE A 95 3.79 -1.30 -10.09
N LEU A 96 4.19 -0.92 -11.31
CA LEU A 96 5.52 -1.27 -11.81
C LEU A 96 6.63 -0.75 -10.89
N PRO A 97 7.69 -1.55 -10.67
CA PRO A 97 8.76 -1.22 -9.74
C PRO A 97 9.75 -0.22 -10.35
N THR A 98 9.27 0.97 -10.72
CA THR A 98 10.16 2.07 -11.11
C THR A 98 10.92 2.56 -9.87
N ARG A 99 12.13 3.11 -10.05
CA ARG A 99 12.90 3.62 -8.90
C ARG A 99 12.19 4.74 -8.16
N GLU A 100 11.40 5.59 -8.83
CA GLU A 100 10.49 6.54 -8.17
C GLU A 100 9.54 5.80 -7.22
N ALA A 101 8.82 4.79 -7.74
CA ALA A 101 7.82 4.07 -6.97
C ALA A 101 8.42 3.24 -5.82
N LEU A 102 9.65 2.76 -5.99
CA LEU A 102 10.40 2.04 -4.96
C LEU A 102 10.92 3.00 -3.87
N ALA A 103 11.42 4.19 -4.24
CA ALA A 103 11.82 5.23 -3.29
C ALA A 103 10.62 5.73 -2.46
N LEU A 104 9.45 5.92 -3.09
CA LEU A 104 8.20 6.27 -2.41
C LEU A 104 7.73 5.21 -1.40
N ARG A 105 8.17 3.95 -1.54
CA ARG A 105 7.90 2.87 -0.60
C ARG A 105 8.95 2.77 0.52
N GLY A 106 9.83 3.76 0.64
CA GLY A 106 10.83 3.85 1.72
C GLY A 106 12.10 3.03 1.47
N MET A 107 12.33 2.56 0.23
CA MET A 107 13.63 1.96 -0.09
C MET A 107 14.70 3.05 -0.27
N ASP A 108 15.86 2.84 0.32
CA ASP A 108 17.02 3.73 0.19
C ASP A 108 17.67 3.55 -1.19
N ILE A 109 17.07 4.16 -2.20
CA ILE A 109 17.54 4.15 -3.58
C ILE A 109 17.43 5.54 -4.20
N ILE A 110 18.38 5.87 -5.06
CA ILE A 110 18.34 7.12 -5.83
C ILE A 110 17.35 6.93 -6.99
N PRO A 111 16.31 7.79 -7.13
CA PRO A 111 15.23 7.58 -8.09
C PRO A 111 15.65 7.89 -9.54
N ILE A 112 16.94 7.95 -9.86
CA ILE A 112 17.44 8.21 -11.22
C ILE A 112 17.29 6.97 -12.10
N CYS A 113 16.82 7.17 -13.32
CA CYS A 113 16.70 6.16 -14.36
C CYS A 113 18.02 5.41 -14.60
N PRO A 114 18.08 4.09 -14.40
CA PRO A 114 19.30 3.31 -14.58
C PRO A 114 19.69 3.17 -16.05
N VAL A 115 18.74 3.39 -16.97
CA VAL A 115 18.95 3.23 -18.40
C VAL A 115 19.62 4.46 -19.02
N CYS A 116 19.17 5.67 -18.67
CA CYS A 116 19.70 6.89 -19.25
C CYS A 116 20.60 7.70 -18.30
N GLY A 117 20.49 7.50 -16.99
CA GLY A 117 21.27 8.20 -15.97
C GLY A 117 21.00 9.70 -15.83
N LYS A 118 19.92 10.24 -16.42
CA LYS A 118 19.72 11.70 -16.56
C LYS A 118 18.54 12.28 -15.79
N LYS A 119 17.44 11.54 -15.67
CA LYS A 119 16.21 11.99 -15.03
C LYS A 119 15.67 10.91 -14.11
N GLU A 120 14.72 11.30 -13.28
CA GLU A 120 13.97 10.38 -12.44
C GLU A 120 13.29 9.26 -13.26
N GLU A 121 13.31 8.04 -12.73
CA GLU A 121 12.63 6.88 -13.32
C GLU A 121 11.15 6.88 -12.93
N THR A 122 10.37 7.70 -13.62
CA THR A 122 8.91 7.59 -13.61
C THR A 122 8.44 6.65 -14.72
N LEU A 123 7.17 6.25 -14.71
CA LEU A 123 6.57 5.48 -15.81
C LEU A 123 6.64 6.22 -17.15
N GLU A 124 6.32 7.52 -17.13
CA GLU A 124 6.37 8.38 -18.31
C GLU A 124 7.80 8.48 -18.83
N HIS A 125 8.77 8.59 -17.93
CA HIS A 125 10.17 8.59 -18.31
C HIS A 125 10.60 7.26 -18.91
N LEU A 126 10.33 6.15 -18.22
CA LEU A 126 10.74 4.81 -18.63
C LEU A 126 10.24 4.46 -20.03
N PHE A 127 8.98 4.77 -20.34
CA PHE A 127 8.38 4.41 -21.62
C PHE A 127 8.51 5.49 -22.70
N PHE A 128 8.44 6.79 -22.37
CA PHE A 128 8.26 7.82 -23.41
C PHE A 128 9.35 8.89 -23.42
N LEU A 129 9.87 9.33 -22.27
CA LEU A 129 10.80 10.47 -22.22
C LEU A 129 12.28 10.05 -22.21
N CYS A 130 12.58 8.82 -21.79
CA CYS A 130 13.93 8.25 -21.78
C CYS A 130 14.53 8.30 -23.19
N SER A 131 15.77 8.79 -23.30
CA SER A 131 16.47 8.90 -24.59
C SER A 131 16.65 7.54 -25.28
N VAL A 132 16.86 6.49 -24.49
CA VAL A 132 16.99 5.12 -24.97
C VAL A 132 15.64 4.59 -25.45
N ALA A 133 14.57 4.78 -24.67
CA ALA A 133 13.21 4.38 -25.06
C ALA A 133 12.78 5.09 -26.35
N ARG A 134 12.97 6.41 -26.45
CA ARG A 134 12.70 7.19 -27.68
C ARG A 134 13.48 6.69 -28.89
N ARG A 135 14.72 6.22 -28.70
CA ARG A 135 15.51 5.64 -29.78
C ARG A 135 14.93 4.29 -30.23
N LEU A 136 14.45 3.47 -29.30
CA LEU A 136 13.79 2.19 -29.61
C LEU A 136 12.47 2.40 -30.36
N TRP A 137 11.62 3.32 -29.89
CA TRP A 137 10.37 3.68 -30.57
C TRP A 137 10.60 4.13 -32.00
N ARG A 138 11.59 5.01 -32.22
CA ARG A 138 11.96 5.43 -33.57
C ARG A 138 12.41 4.27 -34.46
N LYS A 139 13.15 3.31 -33.92
CA LYS A 139 13.60 2.14 -34.69
C LYS A 139 12.46 1.25 -35.17
N ILE A 140 11.36 1.19 -34.44
CA ILE A 140 10.18 0.39 -34.81
C ILE A 140 9.13 1.19 -35.58
N GLY A 141 9.46 2.39 -36.04
CA GLY A 141 8.54 3.24 -36.82
C GLY A 141 7.50 3.98 -35.98
N PHE A 142 7.64 3.99 -34.64
CA PHE A 142 6.79 4.79 -33.77
C PHE A 142 7.35 6.21 -33.70
N ASN A 143 7.02 7.04 -34.70
CA ASN A 143 7.50 8.41 -34.78
C ASN A 143 6.32 9.35 -35.10
N ASP A 144 6.14 10.38 -34.26
CA ASP A 144 5.42 11.66 -34.48
C ASP A 144 4.32 12.08 -33.50
N HIS A 145 3.83 11.21 -32.59
CA HIS A 145 2.82 11.62 -31.59
C HIS A 145 3.36 11.97 -30.19
N LEU A 146 4.66 11.84 -29.94
CA LEU A 146 5.26 12.09 -28.62
C LEU A 146 5.67 13.56 -28.37
N ARG A 147 5.44 14.47 -29.33
CA ARG A 147 5.76 15.91 -29.16
C ARG A 147 4.61 16.71 -28.53
N SER A 148 3.43 16.10 -28.34
CA SER A 148 2.20 16.79 -27.90
C SER A 148 1.69 16.35 -26.52
N TRP A 149 2.52 15.68 -25.72
CA TRP A 149 2.21 15.28 -24.34
C TRP A 149 3.27 15.80 -23.38
#